data_AF-A0A3M0MNH9-F1
#
_entry.id   AF-A0A3M0MNH9-F1
#
_cell.length_a   1.000
_cell.length_b   1.000
_cell.length_c   1.000
_cell.angle_alpha   90.00
_cell.angle_beta   90.00
_cell.angle_gamma   90.00
#
_symmetry.space_group_name_H-M   'P 1'
#
loop_
_entity.id
_entity.type
_entity.pdbx_description
1 polymer ?
#
loop_
_entity_poly.entity_id
_entity_poly.type
_entity_poly.pdbx_seq_one_letter_code
_entity_poly.pdbx_strand_id
1 'polypeptide(L)' 'MTDDTQLSVGDIIDWNDVHVVTRPGRYGLSIPPDGDRYAVIDGQLVRVSSDSGKVLSILRVVDAILD' A
#
# COMPACT_ATOMS: atom_id res chain seq x y z
N MET A 1 21.12 3.43 -16.66
CA MET A 1 19.69 3.75 -16.66
C MET A 1 19.02 2.69 -15.80
N THR A 2 18.97 2.91 -14.49
CA THR A 2 18.01 2.19 -13.65
C THR A 2 16.76 3.03 -13.68
N ASP A 3 15.71 2.55 -14.34
CA ASP A 3 14.37 3.04 -14.07
C ASP A 3 14.05 2.62 -12.63
N ASP A 4 14.34 3.50 -11.68
CA ASP A 4 13.70 3.48 -10.36
C ASP A 4 12.23 3.81 -10.63
N THR A 5 11.43 2.79 -10.92
CA THR A 5 9.99 2.95 -11.15
C THR A 5 9.37 3.39 -9.83
N GLN A 6 9.28 4.70 -9.64
CA GLN A 6 8.70 5.28 -8.44
C GLN A 6 7.18 5.04 -8.44
N LEU A 7 6.72 4.27 -7.45
CA LEU A 7 5.30 3.99 -7.22
C LEU A 7 4.46 5.27 -7.30
N SER A 8 3.38 5.21 -8.08
CA SER A 8 2.50 6.34 -8.36
C SER A 8 1.03 5.98 -8.14
N VAL A 9 0.20 7.00 -7.86
CA VAL A 9 -1.25 6.80 -7.79
C VAL A 9 -1.77 6.40 -9.17
N GLY A 10 -2.53 5.30 -9.20
CA GLY A 10 -3.07 4.72 -10.41
C GLY A 10 -2.38 3.45 -10.88
N ASP A 11 -1.19 3.14 -10.35
CA ASP A 11 -0.47 1.91 -10.64
C ASP A 11 -1.27 0.69 -10.19
N ILE A 12 -1.09 -0.43 -10.89
CA ILE A 12 -1.68 -1.73 -10.54
C ILE A 12 -0.58 -2.60 -9.94
N ILE A 13 -0.86 -3.17 -8.77
CA ILE A 13 0.11 -3.97 -8.00
C ILE A 13 -0.18 -5.46 -8.15
N ASP A 14 0.86 -6.29 -8.02
CA ASP A 14 0.68 -7.72 -7.77
C ASP A 14 0.54 -7.96 -6.27
N TRP A 15 -0.58 -8.55 -5.85
CA TRP A 15 -0.85 -8.84 -4.45
C TRP A 15 0.14 -9.85 -3.83
N ASN A 16 0.86 -10.62 -4.65
CA ASN A 16 1.85 -11.57 -4.17
C ASN A 16 3.19 -10.90 -3.80
N ASP A 17 3.44 -9.69 -4.29
CA ASP A 17 4.72 -8.97 -4.14
C ASP A 17 4.62 -7.80 -3.16
N VAL A 18 3.50 -7.67 -2.46
CA VAL A 18 3.27 -6.57 -1.50
C VAL A 18 2.90 -7.11 -0.13
N HIS A 19 3.18 -6.31 0.89
CA HIS A 19 2.73 -6.62 2.24
C HIS A 19 1.36 -5.98 2.49
N VAL A 20 0.29 -6.79 2.49
CA VAL A 20 -1.04 -6.33 2.88
C VAL A 20 -1.09 -6.11 4.39
N VAL A 21 -1.47 -4.92 4.81
CA VAL A 21 -1.57 -4.58 6.24
C VAL A 21 -2.79 -5.26 6.86
N THR A 22 -2.57 -6.11 7.88
CA THR A 22 -3.64 -6.80 8.60
C THR A 22 -4.01 -6.13 9.92
N ARG A 23 -3.09 -5.33 10.50
CA ARG A 23 -3.26 -4.60 11.77
C ARG A 23 -3.09 -3.09 11.57
N PRO A 24 -4.02 -2.39 10.88
CA PRO A 24 -3.88 -0.97 10.53
C PRO A 24 -3.65 -0.04 11.74
N GLY A 25 -4.16 -0.40 12.92
CA GLY A 25 -3.97 0.36 14.15
C GLY A 25 -2.50 0.52 14.57
N ARG A 26 -1.62 -0.44 14.23
CA ARG A 26 -0.18 -0.32 14.51
C ARG A 26 0.50 0.74 13.66
N TYR A 27 -0.12 1.12 12.55
CA TYR A 27 0.28 2.22 11.68
C TYR A 27 -0.48 3.51 12.02
N GLY A 28 -1.25 3.57 13.11
CA GLY A 28 -2.10 4.72 13.43
C GLY A 28 -3.25 4.94 12.44
N LEU A 29 -3.64 3.90 11.69
CA LEU A 29 -4.74 3.95 10.73
C LEU A 29 -6.00 3.32 11.32
N SER A 30 -7.15 3.87 10.92
CA SER A 30 -8.44 3.20 11.07
C SER A 30 -8.61 2.11 10.01
N ILE A 31 -9.70 1.35 10.11
CA ILE A 31 -10.11 0.38 9.09
C ILE A 31 -10.29 1.13 7.75
N PRO A 32 -9.78 0.60 6.62
CA PRO A 32 -10.02 1.22 5.32
C PRO A 32 -11.52 1.17 4.94
N PRO A 33 -11.98 2.03 4.02
CA PRO A 33 -13.31 1.89 3.41
C PRO A 33 -13.53 0.50 2.81
N ASP A 34 -14.80 0.08 2.70
CA ASP A 34 -15.15 -1.18 2.03
C ASP A 34 -14.61 -1.21 0.60
N GLY A 35 -13.98 -2.32 0.21
CA GLY A 35 -13.33 -2.47 -1.10
C GLY A 35 -11.92 -1.87 -1.20
N ASP A 36 -11.39 -1.30 -0.11
CA ASP A 36 -10.02 -0.81 -0.02
C ASP A 36 -9.18 -1.65 0.95
N ARG A 37 -7.87 -1.66 0.74
CA ARG A 37 -6.87 -2.23 1.65
C ARG A 37 -5.71 -1.27 1.81
N TYR A 38 -5.03 -1.38 2.95
CA TYR A 38 -3.70 -0.79 3.10
C TYR A 38 -2.64 -1.82 2.75
N ALA A 39 -1.56 -1.37 2.12
CA ALA A 39 -0.40 -2.20 1.80
C ALA A 39 0.88 -1.40 1.97
N VAL A 40 1.99 -2.09 2.20
CA VAL A 40 3.34 -1.53 2.13
C VAL A 40 4.01 -2.05 0.87
N ILE A 41 4.49 -1.13 0.02
CA ILE A 41 5.12 -1.38 -1.28
C ILE A 41 6.39 -0.54 -1.34
N ASP A 42 7.55 -1.19 -1.44
CA ASP A 42 8.86 -0.51 -1.46
C ASP A 42 9.03 0.54 -0.34
N GLY A 43 8.59 0.20 0.87
CA GLY A 43 8.65 1.08 2.04
C GLY A 43 7.59 2.20 2.05
N GLN A 44 6.68 2.25 1.09
CA GLN A 44 5.56 3.19 1.06
C GLN A 44 4.27 2.54 1.54
N LEU A 45 3.65 3.13 2.55
CA LEU A 45 2.31 2.78 2.99
C LEU A 45 1.29 3.43 2.06
N VAL A 46 0.47 2.60 1.43
CA VAL A 46 -0.50 3.01 0.41
C VAL A 46 -1.89 2.48 0.70
N ARG A 47 -2.92 3.13 0.14
CA ARG A 47 -4.29 2.60 0.04
C ARG A 47 -4.53 2.11 -1.37
N VAL A 48 -5.09 0.92 -1.49
CA VAL A 48 -5.24 0.18 -2.74
C VAL A 48 -6.66 -0.36 -2.83
N SER A 49 -7.27 -0.31 -4.01
CA SER A 49 -8.54 -1.00 -4.27
C SER A 49 -8.33 -2.51 -4.20
N SER A 50 -9.08 -3.22 -3.34
CA SER A 50 -9.00 -4.68 -3.22
C SER A 50 -9.42 -5.41 -4.49
N ASP A 51 -10.30 -4.80 -5.27
CA ASP A 51 -10.91 -5.44 -6.45
C ASP A 51 -9.98 -5.40 -7.65
N SER A 52 -9.20 -4.33 -7.79
CA SER A 52 -8.36 -4.08 -8.97
C SER A 52 -6.86 -4.10 -8.69
N GLY A 53 -6.42 -4.02 -7.43
CA GLY A 53 -5.01 -3.79 -7.10
C GLY A 53 -4.53 -2.38 -7.42
N LYS A 54 -5.44 -1.45 -7.75
CA LYS A 54 -5.08 -0.08 -8.10
C LYS A 54 -4.68 0.74 -6.87
N VAL A 55 -3.51 1.38 -6.91
CA VAL A 55 -3.09 2.37 -5.92
C VAL A 55 -4.02 3.57 -5.99
N LEU A 56 -4.75 3.83 -4.90
CA LEU A 56 -5.69 4.93 -4.77
C LEU A 56 -5.04 6.14 -4.09
N SER A 57 -4.08 5.90 -3.19
CA SER A 57 -3.37 6.94 -2.46
C SER A 57 -2.05 6.43 -1.90
N ILE A 58 -1.05 7.31 -1.85
CA ILE A 58 0.22 7.09 -1.17
C ILE A 58 0.18 7.92 0.12
N LEU A 59 0.28 7.26 1.27
CA LEU A 59 0.10 7.92 2.56
C LEU A 59 1.42 8.50 3.07
N ARG A 60 2.47 7.67 3.13
CA ARG A 60 3.80 8.03 3.63
C ARG A 60 4.80 6.88 3.45
N VAL A 61 6.08 7.20 3.60
CA VAL A 61 7.14 6.21 3.82
C VAL A 61 7.03 5.64 5.25
N VAL A 62 7.36 4.36 5.40
CA VAL A 62 7.49 3.66 6.68
C VAL A 62 8.87 2.99 6.76
N ASP A 63 9.50 3.08 7.93
CA ASP A 63 10.85 2.51 8.12
C ASP A 63 10.82 1.00 8.39
N ALA A 64 9.65 0.44 8.70
CA ALA A 64 9.46 -0.99 8.95
C ALA A 64 8.00 -1.42 8.74
N ILE A 65 7.81 -2.71 8.48
CA ILE A 65 6.52 -3.37 8.57
C ILE A 65 6.20 -3.59 10.05
N LEU A 66 5.12 -2.97 10.53
CA LEU A 66 4.69 -3.02 11.93
C LEU A 66 3.64 -4.11 12.19
N ASP A 67 3.29 -4.91 11.18
CA ASP A 67 2.10 -5.75 11.20
C ASP A 67 2.05 -6.73 12.38
#